data_AF-A0A2E0PMD1-F1
#
_entry.id   AF-A0A2E0PMD1-F1
#
_cell.length_a   1.000
_cell.length_b   1.000
_cell.length_c   1.000
_cell.angle_alpha   90.00
_cell.angle_beta   90.00
_cell.angle_gamma   90.00
#
_symmetry.space_group_name_H-M   'P 1'
#
loop_
_entity.id
_entity.type
_entity.pdbx_description
1 polymer ?
#
loop_
_entity_poly.entity_id
_entity_poly.type
_entity_poly.pdbx_seq_one_letter_code
_entity_poly.pdbx_strand_id
1 'polypeptide(L)'
;MNDEKYARQRVLAREGVMHKAFGGLLTSGLEAAGVEHARSEILDRRVINEVGQGKSLAAQKEILELLQVALGEEITRQGVNVGLDDLHESDLAPGSLTRALNDFFNTFEELSASPYEPAIKQELFHKIQTLTKRFNEAGKSLEQIESELTGTIERSVEDVNRILDQIHETNIQVRRFE
;
A
#
# COMPACT_ATOMS: atom_id res chain seq x y z
N MET A 1 -40.20 -9.19 18.88
CA MET A 1 -38.99 -8.45 18.45
C MET A 1 -38.26 -9.34 17.47
N ASN A 2 -38.24 -8.98 16.19
CA ASN A 2 -37.57 -9.75 15.14
C ASN A 2 -36.32 -8.95 14.78
N ASP A 3 -35.20 -9.25 15.45
CA ASP A 3 -33.92 -8.59 15.18
C ASP A 3 -33.33 -9.23 13.92
N GLU A 4 -32.98 -8.42 12.91
CA GLU A 4 -32.55 -8.87 11.58
C GLU A 4 -31.28 -9.75 11.62
N LYS A 5 -30.51 -9.67 12.72
CA LYS A 5 -29.35 -10.53 13.00
C LYS A 5 -29.71 -11.98 13.37
N TYR A 6 -30.81 -12.21 14.08
CA TYR A 6 -31.23 -13.57 14.48
C TYR A 6 -31.86 -14.37 13.34
N ALA A 7 -32.35 -13.69 12.29
CA ALA A 7 -32.96 -14.35 11.13
C ALA A 7 -31.96 -15.17 10.29
N ARG A 8 -30.64 -15.01 10.50
CA ARG A 8 -29.57 -15.68 9.74
C ARG A 8 -28.78 -16.70 10.57
N GLN A 9 -29.35 -17.16 11.67
CA GLN A 9 -28.76 -18.17 12.53
C GLN A 9 -29.73 -19.33 12.69
N ARG A 10 -29.30 -20.55 12.34
CA ARG A 10 -30.06 -21.77 12.59
C ARG A 10 -29.40 -22.52 13.74
N VAL A 11 -30.15 -22.78 14.81
CA VAL A 11 -29.70 -23.67 15.87
C VAL A 11 -29.73 -25.10 15.32
N LEU A 12 -28.58 -25.76 15.32
CA LEU A 12 -28.48 -27.18 15.01
C LEU A 12 -28.74 -27.94 16.30
N ALA A 13 -29.62 -28.94 16.24
CA ALA A 13 -29.96 -29.77 17.37
C ALA A 13 -29.49 -31.20 17.10
N ARG A 14 -28.86 -31.82 18.10
CA ARG A 14 -28.38 -33.22 18.03
C ARG A 14 -29.17 -34.05 19.03
N GLU A 15 -29.48 -35.28 18.63
CA GLU A 15 -30.17 -36.23 19.49
C GLU A 15 -29.24 -36.66 20.64
N GLY A 16 -29.75 -36.58 21.87
CA GLY A 16 -29.00 -36.92 23.07
C GLY A 16 -28.62 -38.40 23.11
N VAL A 17 -27.46 -38.71 23.68
CA VAL A 17 -26.92 -40.07 23.73
C VAL A 17 -27.77 -40.94 24.67
N MET A 18 -28.12 -42.16 24.24
CA MET A 18 -28.87 -43.13 25.04
C MET A 18 -27.93 -43.74 26.10
N HIS A 19 -28.32 -43.71 27.37
CA HIS A 19 -27.55 -44.35 28.44
C HIS A 19 -28.41 -45.34 29.25
N LYS A 20 -27.84 -46.51 29.57
CA LYS A 20 -28.49 -47.50 30.43
C LYS A 20 -28.34 -47.10 31.90
N ALA A 21 -29.47 -46.92 32.58
CA ALA A 21 -29.53 -46.85 34.03
C ALA A 21 -30.27 -48.08 34.58
N PHE A 22 -30.07 -48.38 35.87
CA PHE A 22 -30.65 -49.56 36.52
C PHE A 22 -32.19 -49.53 36.40
N GLY A 23 -32.75 -50.39 35.53
CA GLY A 23 -34.20 -50.50 35.31
C GLY A 23 -34.75 -49.96 33.98
N GLY A 24 -33.94 -49.36 33.08
CA GLY A 24 -34.44 -48.93 31.77
C GLY A 24 -33.44 -48.19 30.88
N LEU A 25 -33.81 -48.02 29.60
CA LEU A 25 -33.13 -47.10 28.68
C LEU A 25 -33.66 -45.69 28.95
N LEU A 26 -32.78 -44.76 29.32
CA LEU A 26 -33.10 -43.34 29.42
C LEU A 26 -32.49 -42.64 28.21
N THR A 27 -33.29 -41.78 27.56
CA THR A 27 -32.85 -40.94 26.45
C THR A 27 -32.56 -39.56 27.01
N SER A 28 -31.37 -39.01 26.72
CA SER A 28 -31.17 -37.56 26.88
C SER A 28 -32.01 -36.85 25.81
N GLY A 29 -32.64 -35.71 26.13
CA GLY A 29 -33.45 -34.96 25.18
C GLY A 29 -32.65 -34.39 24.00
N LEU A 30 -33.30 -33.60 23.15
CA LEU A 30 -32.61 -32.80 22.13
C LEU A 30 -31.64 -31.82 22.81
N GLU A 31 -30.36 -31.91 22.47
CA GLU A 31 -29.32 -31.00 22.94
C GLU A 31 -28.99 -29.99 21.82
N ALA A 32 -28.79 -28.72 22.18
CA ALA A 32 -28.36 -27.71 21.23
C ALA A 32 -26.92 -28.00 20.81
N ALA A 33 -26.73 -28.48 19.58
CA ALA A 33 -25.44 -28.89 19.04
C ALA A 33 -24.58 -27.71 18.57
N GLY A 34 -25.20 -26.57 18.27
CA GLY A 34 -24.50 -25.34 17.87
C GLY A 34 -25.40 -24.34 17.15
N VAL A 35 -24.81 -23.25 16.68
CA VAL A 35 -25.48 -22.19 15.89
C VAL A 35 -24.78 -22.07 14.54
N GLU A 36 -25.49 -22.36 13.45
CA GLU A 36 -25.02 -22.21 12.08
C GLU A 36 -25.39 -20.82 11.57
N HIS A 37 -24.39 -20.03 11.18
CA HIS A 37 -24.61 -18.73 10.54
C HIS A 37 -24.82 -18.92 9.03
N ALA A 38 -25.91 -18.38 8.49
CA ALA A 38 -26.12 -18.24 7.06
C ALA A 38 -25.24 -17.09 6.52
N ARG A 39 -23.94 -17.33 6.36
CA ARG A 39 -23.04 -16.47 5.56
C ARG A 39 -23.10 -16.91 4.11
N SER A 40 -23.05 -15.95 3.19
CA SER A 40 -22.93 -16.25 1.76
C SER A 40 -21.45 -16.35 1.41
N GLU A 41 -20.98 -17.56 1.12
CA GLU A 41 -19.60 -17.82 0.67
C GLU A 41 -19.20 -16.94 -0.53
N ILE A 42 -20.15 -16.64 -1.42
CA ILE A 42 -19.94 -15.77 -2.59
C ILE A 42 -19.60 -14.33 -2.16
N LEU A 43 -20.30 -13.79 -1.16
CA LEU A 43 -20.04 -12.45 -0.65
C LEU A 43 -18.72 -12.39 0.10
N ASP A 44 -18.42 -13.39 0.92
CA ASP A 44 -17.14 -13.47 1.65
C ASP A 44 -15.96 -13.53 0.67
N ARG A 45 -16.07 -14.35 -0.38
CA ARG A 45 -15.05 -14.42 -1.45
C ARG A 45 -14.91 -13.09 -2.19
N ARG A 46 -16.01 -12.37 -2.43
CA ARG A 46 -15.95 -11.04 -3.07
C ARG A 46 -15.22 -10.04 -2.18
N VAL A 47 -15.56 -9.98 -0.89
CA VAL A 47 -14.92 -9.07 0.07
C VAL A 47 -13.41 -9.34 0.15
N ILE A 48 -12.99 -10.60 0.24
CA ILE A 48 -11.56 -10.95 0.29
C ILE A 48 -10.83 -10.48 -0.98
N ASN A 49 -11.41 -10.70 -2.16
CA ASN A 49 -10.82 -10.26 -3.42
C ASN A 49 -10.74 -8.73 -3.53
N GLU A 50 -11.80 -8.01 -3.19
CA GLU A 50 -11.84 -6.54 -3.23
C GLU A 50 -10.84 -5.93 -2.25
N VAL A 51 -10.76 -6.47 -1.03
CA VAL A 51 -9.78 -6.03 -0.02
C VAL A 51 -8.36 -6.27 -0.53
N GLY A 52 -8.08 -7.45 -1.11
CA GLY A 52 -6.76 -7.75 -1.67
C GLY A 52 -6.36 -6.80 -2.81
N GLN A 53 -7.28 -6.56 -3.76
CA GLN A 53 -7.04 -5.62 -4.87
C GLN A 53 -6.88 -4.19 -4.37
N GLY A 54 -7.74 -3.73 -3.45
CA GLY A 54 -7.67 -2.40 -2.86
C GLY A 54 -6.36 -2.16 -2.12
N LYS A 55 -5.87 -3.15 -1.36
CA LYS A 55 -4.57 -3.05 -0.67
C LYS A 55 -3.40 -3.00 -1.64
N SER A 56 -3.44 -3.77 -2.73
CA SER A 56 -2.41 -3.70 -3.79
C SER A 56 -2.35 -2.31 -4.43
N LEU A 57 -3.50 -1.73 -4.80
CA LEU A 57 -3.57 -0.39 -5.37
C LEU A 57 -3.10 0.69 -4.39
N ALA A 58 -3.47 0.56 -3.11
CA ALA A 58 -3.01 1.49 -2.07
C ALA A 58 -1.49 1.45 -1.91
N ALA A 59 -0.88 0.26 -1.90
CA ALA A 59 0.58 0.10 -1.82
C ALA A 59 1.29 0.70 -3.05
N GLN A 60 0.75 0.47 -4.26
CA GLN A 60 1.29 1.08 -5.47
C GLN A 60 1.24 2.62 -5.42
N LYS A 61 0.12 3.18 -4.93
CA LYS A 61 -0.03 4.62 -4.78
C LYS A 61 0.99 5.20 -3.80
N GLU A 62 1.18 4.55 -2.65
CA GLU A 62 2.17 4.96 -1.64
C GLU A 62 3.59 4.97 -2.21
N ILE A 63 3.98 3.93 -2.95
CA ILE A 63 5.29 3.88 -3.62
C ILE A 63 5.44 5.01 -4.65
N LEU A 64 4.41 5.30 -5.44
CA LEU A 64 4.44 6.40 -6.41
C LEU A 64 4.57 7.77 -5.73
N GLU A 65 3.89 7.97 -4.59
CA GLU A 65 4.01 9.19 -3.79
C GLU A 65 5.43 9.34 -3.23
N LEU A 66 6.04 8.26 -2.74
CA LEU A 66 7.44 8.26 -2.29
C LEU A 66 8.41 8.59 -3.43
N LEU A 67 8.23 7.98 -4.61
CA LEU A 67 9.05 8.26 -5.79
C LEU A 67 8.93 9.73 -6.23
N GLN A 68 7.72 10.28 -6.20
CA GLN A 68 7.47 11.67 -6.54
C GLN A 68 8.22 12.63 -5.59
N VAL A 69 8.19 12.34 -4.29
CA VAL A 69 8.93 13.10 -3.28
C VAL A 69 10.45 12.95 -3.47
N ALA A 70 10.94 11.73 -3.72
CA ALA A 70 12.35 11.45 -3.94
C ALA A 70 12.94 12.16 -5.16
N LEU A 71 12.16 12.31 -6.23
CA LEU A 71 12.55 13.06 -7.42
C LEU A 71 12.46 14.59 -7.22
N GLY A 72 11.93 15.04 -6.08
CA GLY A 72 11.70 16.46 -5.81
C GLY A 72 10.68 17.07 -6.77
N GLU A 73 9.88 16.24 -7.43
CA GLU A 73 8.83 16.63 -8.37
C GLU A 73 7.50 16.70 -7.62
N GLU A 74 7.43 17.50 -6.55
CA GLU A 74 6.12 17.89 -6.07
C GLU A 74 5.46 18.71 -7.18
N ILE A 75 4.59 18.09 -7.96
CA ILE A 75 3.68 18.79 -8.86
C ILE A 75 2.65 19.41 -7.92
N THR A 76 3.00 20.54 -7.33
CA THR A 76 2.01 21.37 -6.64
C THR A 76 1.03 21.78 -7.74
N ARG A 77 -0.18 21.21 -7.73
CA ARG A 77 -1.27 21.52 -8.70
C ARG A 77 -1.83 22.94 -8.49
N GLN A 78 -0.95 23.92 -8.27
CA GLN A 78 -1.29 25.31 -8.07
C GLN A 78 -0.91 26.19 -9.27
N GLY A 79 -0.26 25.63 -10.31
CA GLY A 79 0.21 26.36 -11.50
C GLY A 79 -0.41 25.99 -12.86
N VAL A 80 -1.45 25.12 -12.93
CA VAL A 80 -2.05 24.66 -14.21
C VAL A 80 -2.71 25.80 -15.05
N ASN A 81 -2.71 27.05 -14.55
CA ASN A 81 -3.28 28.23 -15.23
C ASN A 81 -2.27 29.37 -15.48
N VAL A 82 -0.99 29.10 -15.68
CA VAL A 82 -0.04 30.15 -16.12
C VAL A 82 0.32 29.90 -17.58
N GLY A 83 -0.12 30.83 -18.43
CA GLY A 83 -0.02 30.73 -19.88
C GLY A 83 1.41 30.64 -20.40
N LEU A 84 1.51 30.38 -21.71
CA LEU A 84 2.72 30.55 -22.52
C LEU A 84 3.18 32.02 -22.49
N ASP A 85 3.68 32.50 -21.36
CA ASP A 85 4.34 33.81 -21.28
C ASP A 85 5.85 33.62 -21.06
N ASP A 86 6.61 34.40 -21.81
CA ASP A 86 8.01 34.28 -22.19
C ASP A 86 8.99 34.65 -21.04
N LEU A 87 8.56 34.48 -19.79
CA LEU A 87 9.23 35.03 -18.60
C LEU A 87 9.37 33.96 -17.50
N HIS A 88 10.32 33.05 -17.71
CA HIS A 88 11.30 32.50 -16.74
C HIS A 88 10.90 32.19 -15.28
N GLU A 89 9.64 32.01 -14.91
CA GLU A 89 9.27 31.45 -13.60
C GLU A 89 8.81 30.01 -13.77
N SER A 90 9.81 29.12 -13.77
CA SER A 90 9.58 27.68 -13.85
C SER A 90 8.67 27.23 -12.71
N ASP A 91 7.46 26.76 -13.05
CA ASP A 91 6.45 26.11 -12.17
C ASP A 91 6.94 24.78 -11.55
N LEU A 92 8.25 24.53 -11.64
CA LEU A 92 8.91 23.37 -11.07
C LEU A 92 9.30 23.69 -9.62
N ALA A 93 8.95 22.76 -8.73
CA ALA A 93 9.23 22.87 -7.30
C ALA A 93 10.68 23.36 -7.05
N PRO A 94 10.88 24.32 -6.13
CA PRO A 94 12.21 24.81 -5.79
C PRO A 94 13.15 23.66 -5.44
N GLY A 95 14.11 23.38 -6.32
CA GLY A 95 15.08 22.29 -6.13
C GLY A 95 14.76 20.97 -6.82
N SER A 96 13.73 20.90 -7.67
CA SER A 96 13.47 19.72 -8.50
C SER A 96 14.60 19.45 -9.49
N LEU A 97 14.78 18.18 -9.87
CA LEU A 97 15.75 17.78 -10.88
C LEU A 97 15.47 18.45 -12.23
N THR A 98 14.20 18.50 -12.62
CA THR A 98 13.75 19.10 -13.88
C THR A 98 14.06 20.60 -13.94
N ARG A 99 13.98 21.32 -12.80
CA ARG A 99 14.40 22.73 -12.74
C ARG A 99 15.90 22.88 -12.93
N ALA A 100 16.69 22.03 -12.27
CA ALA A 100 18.15 22.05 -12.43
C ALA A 100 18.59 21.72 -13.87
N LEU A 101 17.85 20.85 -14.57
CA LEU A 101 18.06 20.56 -15.98
C LEU A 101 17.75 21.78 -16.87
N ASN A 102 16.61 22.43 -16.64
CA ASN A 102 16.24 23.64 -17.39
C ASN A 102 17.27 24.77 -17.19
N ASP A 103 17.66 25.04 -15.94
CA ASP A 103 18.69 26.04 -15.63
C ASP A 103 20.03 25.74 -16.32
N PHE A 104 20.43 24.47 -16.39
CA PHE A 104 21.63 24.05 -17.09
C PHE A 104 21.54 24.32 -18.60
N PHE A 105 20.44 23.95 -19.25
CA PHE A 105 20.28 24.17 -20.69
C PHE A 105 20.17 25.65 -21.04
N ASN A 106 19.47 26.45 -20.23
CA ASN A 106 19.36 27.90 -20.44
C ASN A 106 20.74 28.57 -20.35
N THR A 107 21.52 28.28 -19.30
CA THR A 107 22.88 28.85 -19.15
C THR A 107 23.86 28.34 -20.20
N PHE A 108 23.65 27.13 -20.71
CA PHE A 108 24.42 26.59 -21.83
C PHE A 108 24.09 27.31 -23.15
N GLU A 109 22.82 27.63 -23.39
CA GLU A 109 22.38 28.44 -24.53
C GLU A 109 22.97 29.86 -24.46
N GLU A 110 22.91 30.51 -23.30
CA GLU A 110 23.53 31.83 -23.08
C GLU A 110 25.04 31.81 -23.34
N LEU A 111 25.74 30.75 -22.90
CA LEU A 111 27.17 30.59 -23.18
C LEU A 111 27.44 30.44 -24.68
N SER A 112 26.55 29.76 -25.41
CA SER A 112 26.68 29.59 -26.85
C SER A 112 26.52 30.92 -27.61
N ALA A 113 25.66 31.82 -27.11
CA ALA A 113 25.48 33.16 -27.63
C ALA A 113 26.65 34.10 -27.27
N SER A 114 27.26 33.93 -26.10
CA SER A 114 28.35 34.78 -25.58
C SER A 114 29.52 33.96 -24.99
N PRO A 115 30.35 33.29 -25.82
CA PRO A 115 31.33 32.29 -25.36
C PRO A 115 32.56 32.87 -24.64
N TYR A 116 32.75 34.20 -24.70
CA TYR A 116 33.89 34.88 -24.07
C TYR A 116 33.55 35.52 -22.72
N GLU A 117 32.28 35.55 -22.33
CA GLU A 117 31.81 36.13 -21.06
C GLU A 117 32.27 35.26 -19.87
N PRO A 118 33.14 35.75 -18.97
CA PRO A 118 33.60 34.96 -17.83
C PRO A 118 32.49 34.67 -16.81
N ALA A 119 31.52 35.59 -16.68
CA ALA A 119 30.39 35.45 -15.77
C ALA A 119 29.51 34.25 -16.13
N ILE A 120 29.15 34.09 -17.41
CA ILE A 120 28.32 32.98 -17.89
C ILE A 120 29.03 31.63 -17.69
N LYS A 121 30.36 31.58 -17.86
CA LYS A 121 31.14 30.35 -17.59
C LYS A 121 31.09 29.95 -16.11
N GLN A 122 31.19 30.92 -15.21
CA GLN A 122 31.07 30.68 -13.77
C GLN A 122 29.66 30.22 -13.41
N GLU A 123 28.65 30.83 -14.01
CA GLU A 123 27.26 30.46 -13.81
C GLU A 123 26.98 29.02 -14.28
N LEU A 124 27.41 28.66 -15.50
CA LEU A 124 27.28 27.30 -16.02
C LEU A 124 27.93 26.27 -15.07
N PHE A 125 29.12 26.56 -14.54
CA PHE A 125 29.78 25.68 -13.59
C PHE A 125 28.93 25.48 -12.32
N HIS A 126 28.34 26.55 -11.80
CA HIS A 126 27.44 26.48 -10.66
C HIS A 126 26.16 25.67 -10.97
N LYS A 127 25.58 25.84 -12.15
CA LYS A 127 24.41 25.05 -12.59
C LYS A 127 24.76 23.57 -12.76
N ILE A 128 25.92 23.22 -13.30
CA ILE A 128 26.43 21.83 -13.39
C ILE A 128 26.59 21.22 -12.00
N GLN A 129 27.18 21.94 -11.04
CA GLN A 129 27.34 21.47 -9.67
C GLN A 129 25.97 21.19 -9.02
N THR A 130 25.01 22.10 -9.22
CA THR A 130 23.65 21.96 -8.71
C THR A 130 22.97 20.74 -9.33
N LEU A 131 23.01 20.61 -10.66
CA LEU A 131 22.43 19.47 -11.37
C LEU A 131 23.02 18.13 -10.90
N THR A 132 24.35 18.06 -10.82
CA THR A 132 25.06 16.85 -10.34
C THR A 132 24.64 16.50 -8.91
N LYS A 133 24.53 17.50 -8.03
CA LYS A 133 24.07 17.29 -6.66
C LYS A 133 22.65 16.71 -6.64
N ARG A 134 21.74 17.26 -7.44
CA ARG A 134 20.35 16.76 -7.53
C ARG A 134 20.26 15.33 -8.06
N PHE A 135 21.03 14.98 -9.09
CA PHE A 135 21.09 13.59 -9.57
C PHE A 135 21.54 12.62 -8.49
N ASN A 136 22.58 12.97 -7.73
CA ASN A 136 23.07 12.12 -6.64
C ASN A 136 22.07 12.02 -5.48
N GLU A 137 21.39 13.10 -5.14
CA GLU A 137 20.33 13.11 -4.11
C GLU A 137 19.14 12.23 -4.52
N ALA A 138 18.69 12.33 -5.77
CA ALA A 138 17.64 11.47 -6.33
C ALA A 138 18.06 9.99 -6.29
N GLY A 139 19.29 9.67 -6.74
CA GLY A 139 19.81 8.30 -6.70
C GLY A 139 19.80 7.70 -5.29
N LYS A 140 20.32 8.43 -4.30
CA LYS A 140 20.29 7.99 -2.89
C LYS A 140 18.88 7.79 -2.35
N SER A 141 17.95 8.64 -2.77
CA SER A 141 16.56 8.55 -2.33
C SER A 141 15.87 7.31 -2.91
N LEU A 142 16.17 6.95 -4.17
CA LEU A 142 15.69 5.70 -4.78
C LEU A 142 16.28 4.47 -4.10
N GLU A 143 17.59 4.46 -3.80
CA GLU A 143 18.24 3.37 -3.05
C GLU A 143 17.60 3.19 -1.66
N GLN A 144 17.27 4.29 -0.98
CA GLN A 144 16.58 4.23 0.31
C GLN A 144 15.17 3.64 0.18
N ILE A 145 14.38 4.09 -0.81
CA ILE A 145 13.03 3.54 -1.08
C ILE A 145 13.10 2.04 -1.37
N GLU A 146 14.07 1.59 -2.16
CA GLU A 146 14.27 0.17 -2.45
C GLU A 146 14.56 -0.64 -1.18
N SER A 147 15.44 -0.13 -0.31
CA SER A 147 15.77 -0.77 0.96
C SER A 147 14.56 -0.84 1.90
N GLU A 148 13.78 0.22 2.00
CA GLU A 148 12.57 0.27 2.83
C GLU A 148 11.47 -0.67 2.30
N LEU A 149 11.31 -0.73 0.97
CA LEU A 149 10.36 -1.65 0.34
C LEU A 149 10.77 -3.11 0.57
N THR A 150 12.05 -3.42 0.44
CA THR A 150 12.60 -4.76 0.73
C THR A 150 12.29 -5.16 2.17
N GLY A 151 12.61 -4.31 3.15
CA GLY A 151 12.30 -4.61 4.56
C GLY A 151 10.79 -4.68 4.86
N THR A 152 9.95 -4.00 4.07
CA THR A 152 8.49 -4.11 4.16
C THR A 152 7.98 -5.45 3.61
N ILE A 153 8.56 -5.93 2.51
CA ILE A 153 8.25 -7.24 1.94
C ILE A 153 8.65 -8.36 2.92
N GLU A 154 9.85 -8.28 3.51
CA GLU A 154 10.32 -9.27 4.50
C GLU A 154 9.35 -9.39 5.69
N ARG A 155 8.98 -8.26 6.31
CA ARG A 155 8.00 -8.22 7.41
C ARG A 155 6.63 -8.76 6.98
N SER A 156 6.19 -8.45 5.77
CA SER A 156 4.93 -8.96 5.23
C SER A 156 4.95 -10.49 5.09
N VAL A 157 6.07 -11.07 4.63
CA VAL A 157 6.24 -12.52 4.55
C VAL A 157 6.23 -13.17 5.93
N GLU A 158 6.91 -12.57 6.92
CA GLU A 158 6.89 -13.03 8.30
C GLU A 158 5.46 -13.02 8.89
N ASP A 159 4.70 -11.95 8.65
CA ASP A 159 3.32 -11.84 9.09
C ASP A 159 2.40 -12.87 8.42
N VAL A 160 2.57 -13.12 7.11
CA VAL A 160 1.84 -14.16 6.39
C VAL A 160 2.12 -15.53 7.00
N ASN A 161 3.40 -15.87 7.24
CA ASN A 161 3.77 -17.15 7.85
C ASN A 161 3.16 -17.31 9.24
N ARG A 162 3.23 -16.26 10.07
CA ARG A 162 2.62 -16.25 11.40
C ARG A 162 1.11 -16.48 11.34
N ILE A 163 0.41 -15.87 10.39
CA ILE A 163 -1.04 -16.06 10.20
C ILE A 163 -1.34 -17.49 9.74
N LEU A 164 -0.54 -18.06 8.84
CA LEU A 164 -0.71 -19.45 8.39
C LEU A 164 -0.54 -20.45 9.54
N ASP A 165 0.44 -20.23 10.43
CA ASP A 165 0.62 -21.04 11.63
C ASP A 165 -0.58 -20.94 12.58
N GLN A 166 -1.11 -19.73 12.78
CA GLN A 166 -2.33 -19.53 13.58
C GLN A 166 -3.55 -20.24 13.00
N ILE A 167 -3.71 -20.24 11.67
CA ILE A 167 -4.76 -20.99 10.96
C ILE A 167 -4.56 -22.49 11.16
N HIS A 168 -3.32 -22.98 11.05
CA HIS A 168 -3.00 -24.39 11.26
C HIS A 168 -3.36 -24.86 12.67
N GLU A 169 -2.95 -24.12 13.70
CA GLU A 169 -3.29 -24.40 15.09
C GLU A 169 -4.80 -24.38 15.34
N THR A 170 -5.50 -23.40 14.78
CA THR A 170 -6.97 -23.32 14.86
C THR A 170 -7.63 -24.54 14.22
N ASN A 171 -7.15 -24.98 13.05
CA ASN A 171 -7.65 -26.16 12.37
C ASN A 171 -7.42 -27.45 13.18
N ILE A 172 -6.28 -27.58 13.88
CA ILE A 172 -6.04 -28.70 14.79
C ILE A 172 -7.05 -28.68 15.94
N GLN A 173 -7.30 -27.52 16.54
CA GLN A 173 -8.24 -27.39 17.65
C GLN A 173 -9.66 -27.77 17.22
N VAL A 174 -10.15 -27.25 16.10
CA VAL A 174 -11.48 -27.59 15.57
C VAL A 174 -11.63 -29.10 15.38
N ARG A 175 -10.65 -29.77 14.74
CA ARG A 175 -10.67 -31.23 14.56
C ARG A 175 -10.65 -32.04 15.85
N ARG A 176 -10.19 -31.47 16.97
CA ARG A 176 -10.23 -32.15 18.28
C ARG A 176 -11.60 -32.07 18.94
N PHE A 177 -12.42 -31.09 18.57
CA PHE A 177 -13.77 -30.89 19.11
C PHE A 177 -14.87 -31.53 18.24
N GLU A 178 -14.58 -31.85 16.98
CA GLU A 178 -15.39 -32.72 16.11
C GLU A 178 -15.24 -34.21 16.46
#